data_AF-A0A3D1WTW0-F1
#
_entry.id   AF-A0A3D1WTW0-F1
#
_cell.length_a   1.000
_cell.length_b   1.000
_cell.length_c   1.000
_cell.angle_alpha   90.00
_cell.angle_beta   90.00
_cell.angle_gamma   90.00
#
_symmetry.space_group_name_H-M   'P 1'
#
loop_
_entity.id
_entity.type
_entity.pdbx_description
1 polymer ?
#
loop_
_entity_poly.entity_id
_entity_poly.type
_entity_poly.pdbx_seq_one_letter_code
_entity_poly.pdbx_strand_id
1 'polypeptide(L)'
;MASDKERREIARRLRAAAKTKSHSTDYLWRRLEIAVNGWKFGDAINDSYTFDNDVLARLADLIDPICEDEGTITQDWPDGSATYLHELSCGHTCETIYAGAPAFCPYCGARVVDDERRGDDL
;
A
#
# COMPACT_ATOMS: atom_id res chain seq x y z
N MET A 1 15.64 -14.34 2.47
CA MET A 1 14.43 -13.49 2.57
C MET A 1 14.65 -12.30 1.66
N ALA A 2 13.63 -11.91 0.87
CA ALA A 2 13.70 -10.66 0.10
C ALA A 2 13.90 -9.48 1.05
N SER A 3 14.79 -8.56 0.69
CA SER A 3 15.06 -7.32 1.41
C SER A 3 13.84 -6.39 1.38
N ASP A 4 13.74 -5.45 2.32
CA ASP A 4 12.62 -4.50 2.37
C ASP A 4 12.51 -3.67 1.09
N LYS A 5 13.65 -3.36 0.47
CA LYS A 5 13.70 -2.67 -0.83
C LYS A 5 13.08 -3.51 -1.95
N GLU A 6 13.37 -4.81 -1.99
CA GLU A 6 12.79 -5.73 -2.97
C GLU A 6 11.29 -5.93 -2.73
N ARG A 7 10.86 -6.04 -1.46
CA ARG A 7 9.44 -6.13 -1.11
C ARG A 7 8.67 -4.89 -1.56
N ARG A 8 9.22 -3.70 -1.32
CA ARG A 8 8.64 -2.42 -1.78
C ARG A 8 8.56 -2.33 -3.29
N GLU A 9 9.63 -2.70 -4.01
CA GLU A 9 9.63 -2.72 -5.48
C GLU A 9 8.55 -3.66 -6.02
N ILE A 10 8.44 -4.87 -5.46
CA ILE A 10 7.42 -5.84 -5.85
C ILE A 10 6.01 -5.29 -5.56
N ALA A 11 5.77 -4.75 -4.36
CA ALA A 11 4.48 -4.18 -4.00
C ALA A 11 4.10 -2.98 -4.88
N ARG A 12 5.05 -2.08 -5.19
CA ARG A 12 4.82 -0.96 -6.12
C ARG A 12 4.39 -1.46 -7.49
N ARG A 13 5.11 -2.45 -8.05
CA ARG A 13 4.78 -3.05 -9.34
C ARG A 13 3.41 -3.74 -9.33
N LEU A 14 3.05 -4.40 -8.24
CA LEU A 14 1.74 -5.03 -8.06
C LEU A 14 0.60 -3.99 -8.01
N ARG A 15 0.78 -2.89 -7.27
CA ARG A 15 -0.20 -1.77 -7.24
C ARG A 15 -0.34 -1.08 -8.59
N ALA A 16 0.76 -0.90 -9.32
CA ALA A 16 0.73 -0.35 -10.68
C ALA A 16 -0.02 -1.28 -11.65
N ALA A 17 0.23 -2.59 -11.58
CA ALA A 17 -0.48 -3.60 -12.37
C ALA A 17 -1.98 -3.67 -12.03
N ALA A 18 -2.35 -3.46 -10.77
CA ALA A 18 -3.76 -3.39 -10.37
C ALA A 18 -4.50 -2.21 -11.03
N LYS A 19 -3.81 -1.11 -11.33
CA LYS A 19 -4.41 0.08 -11.97
C LYS A 19 -4.59 -0.08 -13.49
N THR A 20 -3.85 -0.98 -14.14
CA THR A 20 -3.95 -1.18 -15.59
C THR A 20 -5.19 -2.02 -15.93
N LYS A 21 -6.14 -1.45 -16.70
CA LYS A 21 -7.23 -2.22 -17.29
C LYS A 21 -6.63 -3.29 -18.22
N SER A 22 -6.87 -4.55 -17.86
CA SER A 22 -6.38 -5.78 -18.50
C SER A 22 -6.40 -5.75 -20.04
N HIS A 23 -5.35 -5.20 -20.66
CA HIS A 23 -5.02 -5.34 -22.08
C HIS A 23 -3.51 -5.18 -22.36
N SER A 24 -2.63 -5.20 -21.34
CA SER A 24 -1.18 -5.02 -21.54
C SER A 24 -0.36 -6.30 -21.47
N THR A 25 0.68 -6.32 -22.29
CA THR A 25 1.29 -7.47 -22.98
C THR A 25 2.39 -8.20 -22.20
N ASP A 26 2.34 -8.23 -20.88
CA ASP A 26 3.41 -8.86 -20.09
C ASP A 26 3.11 -10.34 -19.79
N TYR A 27 3.87 -11.20 -20.46
CA TYR A 27 3.75 -12.67 -20.41
C TYR A 27 3.82 -13.26 -18.99
N LEU A 28 4.60 -12.63 -18.10
CA LEU A 28 4.71 -13.02 -16.68
C LEU A 28 3.43 -12.71 -15.91
N TRP A 29 2.80 -11.57 -16.18
CA TRP A 29 1.57 -11.15 -15.51
C TRP A 29 0.38 -11.99 -15.96
N ARG A 30 0.32 -12.34 -17.25
CA ARG A 30 -0.67 -13.30 -17.78
C ARG A 30 -0.55 -14.70 -17.15
N ARG A 31 0.67 -15.13 -16.80
CA ARG A 31 0.88 -16.41 -16.09
C ARG A 31 0.58 -16.33 -14.61
N LEU A 32 0.87 -15.20 -13.95
CA LEU A 32 0.49 -14.99 -12.56
C LEU A 32 -1.04 -14.93 -12.44
N GLU A 33 -1.70 -14.25 -13.38
CA GLU A 33 -3.14 -14.24 -13.60
C GLU A 33 -3.67 -15.68 -13.76
N ILE A 34 -3.14 -16.48 -14.67
CA ILE A 34 -3.53 -17.90 -14.83
C ILE A 34 -3.28 -18.73 -13.56
N ALA A 35 -2.14 -18.54 -12.88
CA ALA A 35 -1.78 -19.34 -11.70
C ALA A 35 -2.66 -19.03 -10.48
N VAL A 36 -2.95 -17.75 -10.23
CA VAL A 36 -3.87 -17.31 -9.18
C VAL A 36 -5.31 -17.73 -9.50
N ASN A 37 -5.71 -17.65 -10.78
CA ASN A 37 -7.04 -18.05 -11.22
C ASN A 37 -7.26 -19.57 -11.18
N GLY A 38 -6.28 -20.37 -11.60
CA GLY A 38 -6.34 -21.84 -11.54
C GLY A 38 -6.34 -22.38 -10.10
N TRP A 39 -5.87 -21.58 -9.13
CA TRP A 39 -5.92 -21.94 -7.72
C TRP A 39 -7.27 -21.61 -7.07
N LYS A 40 -7.97 -20.57 -7.57
CA LYS A 40 -9.28 -20.15 -7.03
C LYS A 40 -10.45 -20.95 -7.63
N PHE A 41 -10.31 -21.45 -8.86
CA PHE A 41 -11.35 -22.22 -9.54
C PHE A 41 -10.71 -23.34 -10.36
N GLY A 42 -10.88 -24.58 -9.89
CA GLY A 42 -10.33 -25.78 -10.52
C GLY A 42 -10.93 -26.18 -11.86
N ASP A 43 -11.68 -25.32 -12.55
CA ASP A 43 -12.21 -25.61 -13.88
C ASP A 43 -12.57 -24.35 -14.67
N ALA A 44 -12.17 -24.35 -15.95
CA ALA A 44 -12.58 -23.48 -17.05
C ALA A 44 -12.40 -21.95 -16.88
N ILE A 45 -11.23 -21.45 -17.27
CA ILE A 45 -11.03 -20.04 -17.61
C ILE A 45 -11.81 -19.76 -18.91
N ASN A 46 -12.96 -19.07 -18.82
CA ASN A 46 -13.70 -18.61 -19.99
C ASN A 46 -13.17 -17.24 -20.45
N ASP A 47 -13.09 -17.00 -21.76
CA ASP A 47 -12.58 -15.76 -22.38
C ASP A 47 -13.37 -14.49 -22.00
N SER A 48 -14.51 -14.62 -21.32
CA SER A 48 -15.32 -13.51 -20.80
C SER A 48 -14.95 -13.07 -19.38
N TYR A 49 -13.90 -13.62 -18.78
CA TYR A 49 -13.56 -13.32 -17.39
C TYR A 49 -12.68 -12.08 -17.29
N THR A 50 -13.25 -10.99 -16.74
CA THR A 50 -12.48 -9.80 -16.36
C THR A 50 -11.70 -10.10 -15.09
N PHE A 51 -10.37 -10.09 -15.19
CA PHE A 51 -9.49 -10.22 -14.04
C PHE A 51 -9.76 -9.08 -13.05
N ASP A 52 -10.11 -9.47 -11.82
CA ASP A 52 -10.30 -8.53 -10.73
C ASP A 52 -8.92 -8.14 -10.19
N ASN A 53 -8.40 -7.05 -10.75
CA ASN A 53 -7.12 -6.44 -10.41
C ASN A 53 -6.95 -6.18 -8.90
N ASP A 54 -8.04 -6.18 -8.13
CA ASP A 54 -8.06 -6.06 -6.67
C ASP A 54 -7.23 -7.14 -5.97
N VAL A 55 -7.03 -8.32 -6.58
CA VAL A 55 -6.17 -9.37 -6.00
C VAL A 55 -4.71 -8.93 -5.96
N LEU A 56 -4.23 -8.20 -6.99
CA LEU A 56 -2.87 -7.68 -7.01
C LEU A 56 -2.68 -6.56 -6.00
N ALA A 57 -3.70 -5.71 -5.80
CA ALA A 57 -3.69 -4.69 -4.75
C ALA A 57 -3.58 -5.32 -3.36
N ARG A 58 -4.42 -6.33 -3.06
CA ARG A 58 -4.37 -7.06 -1.78
C ARG A 58 -3.04 -7.79 -1.56
N LEU A 59 -2.45 -8.35 -2.63
CA LEU A 59 -1.14 -9.00 -2.55
C LEU A 59 -0.03 -7.97 -2.25
N ALA A 60 -0.11 -6.79 -2.85
CA ALA A 60 0.82 -5.70 -2.57
C ALA A 60 0.74 -5.26 -1.10
N ASP A 61 -0.48 -5.14 -0.56
CA ASP A 61 -0.70 -4.74 0.83
C ASP A 61 -0.24 -5.80 1.84
N LEU A 62 -0.24 -7.08 1.44
CA LEU A 62 0.35 -8.14 2.26
C LEU A 62 1.89 -8.11 2.25
N ILE A 63 2.51 -7.72 1.13
CA ILE A 63 3.97 -7.70 0.96
C ILE A 63 4.61 -6.44 1.56
N ASP A 64 3.94 -5.29 1.41
CA ASP A 64 4.34 -3.98 1.93
C ASP A 64 3.09 -3.28 2.50
N PRO A 65 2.70 -3.57 3.76
CA PRO A 65 1.54 -2.92 4.36
C PRO A 65 1.81 -1.42 4.49
N ILE A 66 0.87 -0.63 3.98
CA ILE A 66 0.89 0.84 4.02
C ILE A 66 -0.16 1.32 5.02
N CYS A 67 0.20 2.32 5.80
CA CYS A 67 -0.71 3.13 6.59
C CYS A 67 -0.68 4.54 6.01
N GLU A 68 -1.82 5.13 5.68
CA GLU A 68 -1.87 6.49 5.16
C GLU A 68 -1.97 7.46 6.34
N ASP A 69 -1.26 8.60 6.27
CA ASP A 69 -1.52 9.74 7.14
C ASP A 69 -2.71 10.51 6.55
N GLU A 70 -3.86 10.39 7.19
CA GLU A 70 -5.13 10.97 6.77
C GLU A 70 -5.30 12.42 7.25
N GLY A 71 -4.48 12.87 8.19
CA GLY A 71 -4.54 14.23 8.71
C GLY A 71 -3.61 14.49 9.89
N THR A 72 -3.08 15.70 9.98
CA THR A 72 -2.25 16.12 11.10
C THR A 72 -2.89 17.28 11.87
N ILE A 73 -3.06 17.10 13.18
CA ILE A 73 -3.53 18.12 14.11
C ILE A 73 -2.32 18.66 14.88
N THR A 74 -2.10 19.97 14.84
CA THR A 74 -1.07 20.63 15.66
C THR A 74 -1.68 21.09 16.98
N GLN A 75 -1.03 20.76 18.08
CA GLN A 75 -1.39 21.18 19.43
C GLN A 75 -0.26 22.02 20.02
N ASP A 76 -0.52 23.31 20.17
CA ASP A 76 0.42 24.25 20.79
C ASP A 76 0.24 24.27 22.31
N TRP A 77 1.36 24.23 23.03
CA TRP A 77 1.40 24.27 24.49
C TRP A 77 1.79 25.65 25.01
N PRO A 78 1.38 26.01 26.25
CA PRO A 78 1.68 27.32 26.83
C PRO A 78 3.17 27.61 27.04
N ASP A 79 4.02 26.57 27.02
CA ASP A 79 5.47 26.67 27.13
C ASP A 79 6.15 26.97 25.77
N GLY A 80 5.38 27.09 24.69
CA GLY A 80 5.85 27.32 23.33
C GLY A 80 6.26 26.05 22.59
N SER A 81 6.07 24.87 23.18
CA SER A 81 6.23 23.60 22.47
C SER A 81 4.99 23.27 21.63
N ALA A 82 5.18 22.49 20.56
CA ALA A 82 4.09 22.01 19.72
C ALA A 82 4.18 20.49 19.58
N THR A 83 3.03 19.84 19.67
CA THR A 83 2.85 18.41 19.43
C THR A 83 2.03 18.22 18.16
N TYR A 84 2.34 17.20 17.37
CA TYR A 84 1.62 16.84 16.16
C TYR A 84 0.95 15.49 16.34
N LEU A 85 -0.37 15.45 16.15
CA LEU A 85 -1.16 14.23 16.19
C LEU A 85 -1.48 13.84 14.74
N HIS A 86 -0.95 12.71 14.29
CA HIS A 86 -1.19 12.13 12.97
C HIS A 86 -2.33 11.11 13.07
N GLU A 87 -3.42 11.34 12.33
CA GLU A 87 -4.51 10.39 12.16
C GLU A 87 -4.14 9.40 11.07
N LEU A 88 -3.99 8.13 11.44
CA LEU A 88 -3.53 7.10 10.51
C LEU A 88 -4.70 6.24 10.04
N SER A 89 -4.67 5.77 8.78
CA SER A 89 -5.72 4.95 8.17
C SER A 89 -6.01 3.61 8.87
N CYS A 90 -5.13 3.19 9.78
CA CYS A 90 -5.38 2.07 10.69
C CYS A 90 -6.34 2.40 11.86
N GLY A 91 -6.89 3.62 11.90
CA GLY A 91 -7.82 4.10 12.93
C GLY A 91 -7.15 4.50 14.24
N HIS A 92 -5.82 4.60 14.26
CA HIS A 92 -5.07 5.03 15.44
C HIS A 92 -4.42 6.39 15.20
N THR A 93 -4.31 7.19 16.26
CA THR A 93 -3.56 8.45 16.25
C THR A 93 -2.17 8.25 16.81
N CYS A 94 -1.18 8.81 16.13
CA CYS A 94 0.22 8.81 16.58
C CYS A 94 0.64 10.23 16.95
N GLU A 95 1.20 10.38 18.15
CA GLU A 95 1.73 11.64 18.64
C GLU A 95 3.23 11.76 18.32
N THR A 96 3.65 12.88 17.74
CA THR A 96 5.04 13.20 17.45
C THR A 96 5.37 14.63 17.89
N ILE A 97 6.65 14.87 18.16
CA ILE A 97 7.18 16.22 18.46
C ILE A 97 7.66 16.95 17.19
N TYR A 98 7.50 16.33 16.03
CA TYR A 98 7.94 16.86 14.73
C TYR A 98 6.75 16.93 13.79
N ALA A 99 6.72 17.93 12.92
CA ALA A 99 5.61 18.13 11.98
C ALA A 99 5.41 16.98 10.97
N GLY A 100 6.42 16.13 10.76
CA GLY A 100 6.37 15.03 9.81
C GLY A 100 5.87 13.74 10.43
N ALA A 101 5.04 13.01 9.65
CA ALA A 101 4.53 11.70 10.04
C ALA A 101 5.66 10.69 10.32
N PRO A 102 5.49 9.80 11.32
CA PRO A 102 6.49 8.80 11.67
C PRO A 102 6.68 7.82 10.51
N ALA A 103 7.91 7.32 10.27
CA ALA A 103 8.15 6.44 9.12
C ALA A 103 7.35 5.12 9.16
N PHE A 104 6.98 4.65 10.35
CA PHE A 104 6.18 3.45 10.57
C PHE A 104 5.13 3.72 11.65
N CYS A 105 3.95 3.14 11.45
CA CYS A 105 2.89 3.18 12.44
C CYS A 105 3.26 2.27 13.62
N PRO A 106 3.27 2.77 14.87
CA PRO A 106 3.60 1.97 16.04
C PRO A 106 2.53 0.92 16.37
N TYR A 107 1.31 1.06 15.85
CA TYR A 107 0.19 0.17 16.15
C TYR A 107 0.08 -1.00 15.17
N CYS A 108 0.10 -0.73 13.86
CA CYS A 108 -0.03 -1.77 12.84
C CYS A 108 1.31 -2.21 12.24
N GLY A 109 2.42 -1.52 12.53
CA GLY A 109 3.74 -1.80 11.98
C GLY A 109 3.89 -1.50 10.49
N ALA A 110 2.83 -0.99 9.84
CA ALA A 110 2.83 -0.60 8.45
C ALA A 110 3.62 0.70 8.25
N ARG A 111 4.19 0.87 7.06
CA ARG A 111 4.90 2.10 6.71
C ARG A 111 3.90 3.24 6.56
N VAL A 112 4.17 4.39 7.18
CA VAL A 112 3.30 5.56 7.01
C VAL A 112 3.66 6.26 5.70
N VAL A 113 2.64 6.62 4.94
CA VAL A 113 2.77 7.36 3.69
C VAL A 113 1.84 8.56 3.78
N ASP A 114 2.41 9.76 3.65
CA ASP A 114 1.67 11.02 3.57
C ASP A 114 1.53 11.43 2.09
N ASP A 115 0.65 12.39 1.77
CA ASP A 115 0.42 12.83 0.39
C ASP A 115 1.69 13.43 -0.26
N GLU A 116 2.66 13.95 0.53
CA GLU A 116 3.97 14.39 0.02
C GLU A 116 4.85 13.20 -0.41
N ARG A 117 4.97 12.16 0.41
CA ARG A 117 5.73 10.92 0.11
C ARG A 117 5.02 10.00 -0.87
N ARG A 118 3.72 10.19 -1.08
CA ARG A 118 2.94 9.52 -2.13
C ARG A 118 3.32 10.01 -3.53
N GLY A 119 3.79 11.25 -3.66
CA GLY A 119 4.23 11.85 -4.92
C GLY A 119 5.58 11.31 -5.42
N ASP A 120 6.49 10.94 -4.51
CA ASP A 120 7.82 10.41 -4.86
C ASP A 120 7.83 8.90 -5.16
N ASP A 121 6.73 8.20 -4.84
CA ASP A 121 6.51 6.77 -5.09
C ASP A 121 5.68 6.51 -6.39
N LEU A 122 5.38 7.56 -7.19
CA LEU A 122 4.62 7.52 -8.46
C LEU A 122 5.50 7.54 -9.72
#